data_AF-A0A7C0TWY8-F1
#
_entry.id   AF-A0A7C0TWY8-F1
#
_cell.length_a   1.000
_cell.length_b   1.000
_cell.length_c   1.000
_cell.angle_alpha   90.00
_cell.angle_beta   90.00
_cell.angle_gamma   90.00
#
_symmetry.space_group_name_H-M   'P 1'
#
loop_
_entity.id
_entity.type
_entity.pdbx_description
1 polymer ?
#
loop_
_entity_poly.entity_id
_entity_poly.type
_entity_poly.pdbx_seq_one_letter_code
_entity_poly.pdbx_strand_id
1 'polypeptide(L)'
;MGSAKRTYLTLVLLILLTINVYFTYAQCIISSRSNIALAVTSTPEGYKGVPTNLTVSILYPGYGDVYVSSKPLSELDFQSSARIAYLVASYVANVNPKNYDVLISISAPTTIIGGPSAGGVMTVTIAASLMNLSLRGDVAMTGTINLDGTIGPVGGLLEKMYAAKEAGKKYFLIPAGQSLTYRTRVIEERRGAVVITKVVREPVNLTELGREIGIEVVEVGNVYDALKYFTGLSIRSKLPFKEPRLSIKYIVVLEKWVKYFNSTYSELLANLTMKLDKVPLTYRDFFNNNIERAKGLYGNFVKYLNEERYYSAISNLFVATYILDFLDTLIDVYVLNNREVLNELINEINESLANVKNSLFNVSTDNLNDISILAEARLRYYEAEESFNESLTYLRSNDLVSAVNSLVYCKWRLVTVKTWLDFIGKGVSINVSQATIKELTEYLVLYAESAYQYASLLIGGGRSANLDNAGEFLSKAKELLNEGDYYASLSYSISSIAYSLTAIHEVYTGNLGVVIENLKDVVYIAYGYALLNNLSVLPALSYFERAKV
;
A
#
# COMPACT_ATOMS: atom_id res chain seq x y z
N MET A 1 48.66 -22.04 57.05
CA MET A 1 48.58 -21.75 55.59
C MET A 1 47.15 -21.77 55.01
N GLY A 2 46.08 -22.00 55.79
CA GLY A 2 44.71 -22.11 55.26
C GLY A 2 43.89 -20.81 55.17
N SER A 3 44.11 -19.84 56.07
CA SER A 3 43.29 -18.61 56.09
C SER A 3 43.70 -17.60 54.99
N ALA A 4 44.99 -17.35 54.81
CA ALA A 4 45.49 -16.41 53.80
C ALA A 4 45.12 -16.80 52.35
N LYS A 5 45.10 -18.11 52.03
CA LYS A 5 44.64 -18.60 50.72
C LYS A 5 43.15 -18.38 50.51
N ARG A 6 42.33 -18.53 51.55
CA ARG A 6 40.88 -18.26 51.47
C ARG A 6 40.62 -16.78 51.24
N THR A 7 41.28 -15.89 51.97
CA THR A 7 41.11 -14.43 51.81
C THR A 7 41.55 -13.94 50.43
N TYR A 8 42.64 -14.49 49.88
CA TYR A 8 43.09 -14.16 48.53
C TYR A 8 42.09 -14.64 47.47
N LEU A 9 41.53 -15.85 47.65
CA LEU A 9 40.53 -16.39 46.75
C LEU A 9 39.22 -15.59 46.78
N THR A 10 38.76 -15.16 47.95
CA THR A 10 37.58 -14.28 48.05
C THR A 10 37.84 -12.90 47.46
N LEU A 11 39.05 -12.34 47.63
CA LEU A 11 39.39 -11.04 47.04
C LEU A 11 39.42 -11.13 45.51
N VAL A 12 40.01 -12.21 44.95
CA VAL A 12 40.02 -12.46 43.50
C VAL A 12 38.61 -12.73 42.98
N LEU A 13 37.76 -13.46 43.71
CA LEU A 13 36.37 -13.66 43.34
C LEU A 13 35.58 -12.34 43.37
N LEU A 14 35.80 -11.49 44.37
CA LEU A 14 35.17 -10.16 44.46
C LEU A 14 35.63 -9.25 43.32
N ILE A 15 36.92 -9.29 42.99
CA ILE A 15 37.49 -8.56 41.85
C ILE A 15 36.92 -9.10 40.52
N LEU A 16 36.74 -10.42 40.37
CA LEU A 16 36.09 -11.01 39.20
C LEU A 16 34.58 -10.71 39.14
N LEU A 17 33.90 -10.61 40.29
CA LEU A 17 32.50 -10.21 40.40
C LEU A 17 32.30 -8.72 40.11
N THR A 18 33.27 -7.86 40.44
CA THR A 18 33.26 -6.42 40.11
C THR A 18 33.82 -6.13 38.71
N ILE A 19 34.59 -7.04 38.11
CA ILE A 19 34.96 -7.04 36.67
C ILE A 19 33.83 -7.68 35.82
N ASN A 20 32.58 -7.67 36.29
CA ASN A 20 31.46 -7.48 35.36
C ASN A 20 31.48 -6.02 34.89
N VAL A 21 32.53 -5.67 34.13
CA VAL A 21 32.47 -4.53 33.22
C VAL A 21 31.38 -4.92 32.24
N TYR A 22 30.16 -4.45 32.48
CA TYR A 22 29.17 -4.36 31.44
C TYR A 22 29.86 -3.56 30.34
N PHE A 23 30.28 -4.24 29.28
CA PHE A 23 30.57 -3.58 28.02
C PHE A 23 29.24 -3.01 27.56
N THR A 24 28.88 -1.83 28.08
CA THR A 24 27.92 -0.97 27.43
C THR A 24 28.56 -0.62 26.10
N TYR A 25 28.09 -1.26 25.04
CA TYR A 25 28.45 -0.87 23.69
C TYR A 25 27.99 0.59 23.53
N ALA A 26 28.92 1.52 23.66
CA ALA A 26 28.63 2.93 23.46
C ALA A 26 28.19 3.08 22.01
N GLN A 27 26.96 3.54 21.81
CA GLN A 27 26.44 3.81 20.49
C GLN A 27 27.25 4.94 19.86
N CYS A 28 27.83 4.67 18.69
CA CYS A 28 28.73 5.58 17.99
C CYS A 28 28.10 6.03 16.67
N ILE A 29 28.31 7.30 16.30
CA ILE A 29 27.99 7.79 14.96
C ILE A 29 29.05 7.26 14.00
N ILE A 30 28.67 6.33 13.14
CA ILE A 30 29.58 5.71 12.16
C ILE A 30 29.60 6.43 10.81
N SER A 31 28.56 7.20 10.51
CA SER A 31 28.45 7.98 9.28
C SER A 31 27.51 9.15 9.51
N SER A 32 27.82 10.31 8.92
CA SER A 32 26.94 11.47 8.89
C SER A 32 27.01 12.15 7.54
N ARG A 33 25.86 12.56 7.02
CA ARG A 33 25.71 13.24 5.72
C ARG A 33 24.65 14.32 5.82
N SER A 34 24.89 15.42 5.12
CA SER A 34 23.93 16.53 5.01
C SER A 34 23.45 16.69 3.57
N ASN A 35 22.19 17.09 3.43
CA ASN A 35 21.52 17.38 2.18
C ASN A 35 20.52 18.53 2.39
N ILE A 36 19.86 18.97 1.31
CA ILE A 36 18.75 19.93 1.41
C ILE A 36 17.41 19.25 1.11
N ALA A 37 16.42 19.52 1.95
CA ALA A 37 15.02 19.28 1.67
C ALA A 37 14.35 20.57 1.19
N LEU A 38 13.23 20.46 0.50
CA LEU A 38 12.49 21.60 -0.04
C LEU A 38 11.09 21.63 0.58
N ALA A 39 10.82 22.63 1.42
CA ALA A 39 9.54 22.84 2.07
C ALA A 39 8.78 23.98 1.38
N VAL A 40 7.50 24.13 1.71
CA VAL A 40 6.68 25.27 1.31
C VAL A 40 6.14 25.94 2.57
N THR A 41 6.18 27.27 2.61
CA THR A 41 5.60 28.07 3.67
C THR A 41 4.58 29.07 3.11
N SER A 42 3.61 29.45 3.93
CA SER A 42 2.65 30.51 3.59
C SER A 42 3.22 31.89 3.91
N THR A 43 3.06 32.84 3.00
CA THR A 43 3.45 34.25 3.15
C THR A 43 2.27 35.15 2.76
N PRO A 44 2.27 36.45 3.12
CA PRO A 44 1.22 37.38 2.69
C PRO A 44 1.06 37.49 1.16
N GLU A 45 2.13 37.21 0.40
CA GLU A 45 2.16 37.27 -1.06
C GLU A 45 1.80 35.91 -1.72
N GLY A 46 1.51 34.88 -0.92
CA GLY A 46 1.21 33.52 -1.35
C GLY A 46 2.19 32.49 -0.79
N TYR A 47 2.24 31.31 -1.41
CA TYR A 47 3.17 30.25 -1.01
C TYR A 47 4.59 30.50 -1.54
N LYS A 48 5.60 30.24 -0.71
CA LYS A 48 7.02 30.32 -1.09
C LYS A 48 7.76 29.05 -0.68
N GLY A 49 8.65 28.58 -1.55
CA GLY A 49 9.52 27.44 -1.26
C GLY A 49 10.69 27.85 -0.37
N VAL A 50 11.12 26.95 0.50
CA VAL A 50 12.20 27.21 1.46
C VAL A 50 13.17 26.02 1.49
N PRO A 51 14.47 26.24 1.20
CA PRO A 51 15.47 25.20 1.39
C PRO A 51 15.66 24.93 2.88
N THR A 52 15.69 23.65 3.24
CA THR A 52 15.73 23.15 4.61
C THR A 52 16.94 22.24 4.78
N ASN A 53 17.73 22.46 5.82
CA ASN A 53 18.91 21.64 6.07
C ASN A 53 18.48 20.30 6.68
N LEU A 54 18.92 19.21 6.06
CA LEU A 54 18.70 17.85 6.49
C LEU A 54 20.06 17.21 6.79
N THR A 55 20.24 16.69 8.00
CA THR A 55 21.43 15.92 8.37
C THR A 55 20.98 14.55 8.88
N VAL A 56 21.59 13.50 8.35
CA VAL A 56 21.36 12.12 8.75
C VAL A 56 22.63 11.58 9.37
N SER A 57 22.52 10.99 10.55
CA SER A 57 23.61 10.28 11.23
C SER A 57 23.20 8.83 11.48
N ILE A 58 24.06 7.90 11.11
CA ILE A 58 23.89 6.46 11.35
C ILE A 58 24.62 6.09 12.63
N LEU A 59 23.92 5.42 13.53
CA LEU A 59 24.43 5.00 14.83
C LEU A 59 24.61 3.48 14.87
N TYR A 60 25.70 3.01 15.49
CA TYR A 60 26.00 1.59 15.67
C TYR A 60 26.61 1.31 17.05
N PRO A 61 26.26 0.19 17.72
CA PRO A 61 25.14 -0.68 17.36
C PRO A 61 23.80 0.05 17.52
N GLY A 62 22.79 -0.42 16.82
CA GLY A 62 21.41 0.06 16.97
C GLY A 62 20.44 -1.10 17.07
N TYR A 63 19.17 -0.76 17.20
CA TYR A 63 18.03 -1.66 17.35
C TYR A 63 16.95 -1.41 16.27
N GLY A 64 17.16 -0.43 15.40
CA GLY A 64 16.23 -0.03 14.35
C GLY A 64 15.46 1.25 14.67
N ASP A 65 15.90 2.00 15.67
CA ASP A 65 15.23 3.22 16.10
C ASP A 65 15.49 4.39 15.15
N VAL A 66 14.45 5.18 14.93
CA VAL A 66 14.52 6.41 14.12
C VAL A 66 14.23 7.59 15.03
N TYR A 67 15.28 8.37 15.29
CA TYR A 67 15.24 9.59 16.08
C TYR A 67 15.08 10.80 15.17
N VAL A 68 14.08 11.63 15.45
CA VAL A 68 13.86 12.88 14.72
C VAL A 68 14.13 14.05 15.65
N SER A 69 15.09 14.90 15.25
CA SER A 69 15.37 16.17 15.90
C SER A 69 15.03 17.31 14.93
N SER A 70 14.02 18.10 15.26
CA SER A 70 13.54 19.17 14.37
C SER A 70 13.61 20.54 15.04
N LYS A 71 14.01 21.54 14.26
CA LYS A 71 13.89 22.97 14.60
C LYS A 71 13.27 23.68 13.39
N PRO A 72 11.97 24.00 13.39
CA PRO A 72 10.97 23.99 14.48
C PRO A 72 10.35 22.61 14.79
N LEU A 73 9.25 22.56 15.56
CA LEU A 73 8.48 21.33 15.84
C LEU A 73 8.05 20.63 14.55
N SER A 74 8.06 19.29 14.59
CA SER A 74 7.65 18.42 13.47
C SER A 74 6.30 17.76 13.73
N GLU A 75 5.51 17.62 12.67
CA GLU A 75 4.24 16.91 12.69
C GLU A 75 4.42 15.38 12.62
N LEU A 76 3.34 14.64 12.89
CA LEU A 76 3.35 13.17 12.95
C LEU A 76 3.69 12.53 11.60
N ASP A 77 3.27 13.16 10.50
CA ASP A 77 3.50 12.66 9.14
C ASP A 77 4.98 12.72 8.72
N PHE A 78 5.73 13.74 9.17
CA PHE A 78 7.17 13.83 8.98
C PHE A 78 7.90 12.68 9.68
N GLN A 79 7.52 12.37 10.93
CA GLN A 79 8.10 11.27 11.70
C GLN A 79 7.78 9.90 11.10
N SER A 80 6.55 9.72 10.63
CA SER A 80 6.15 8.50 9.90
C SER A 80 6.96 8.34 8.60
N SER A 81 7.11 9.43 7.83
CA SER A 81 7.91 9.44 6.60
C SER A 81 9.39 9.11 6.85
N ALA A 82 9.97 9.60 7.95
CA ALA A 82 11.33 9.27 8.37
C ALA A 82 11.53 7.76 8.62
N ARG A 83 10.55 7.11 9.26
CA ARG A 83 10.59 5.66 9.50
C ARG A 83 10.51 4.85 8.21
N ILE A 84 9.64 5.24 7.27
CA ILE A 84 9.53 4.60 5.95
C ILE A 84 10.84 4.78 5.17
N ALA A 85 11.36 6.01 5.19
CA ALA A 85 12.63 6.33 4.54
C ALA A 85 13.78 5.46 5.06
N TYR A 86 13.84 5.21 6.38
CA TYR A 86 14.86 4.33 6.96
C TYR A 86 14.72 2.87 6.51
N LEU A 87 13.50 2.32 6.51
CA LEU A 87 13.27 0.94 6.06
C LEU A 87 13.67 0.77 4.59
N VAL A 88 13.18 1.66 3.72
CA VAL A 88 13.50 1.63 2.29
C VAL A 88 14.99 1.82 2.06
N ALA A 89 15.63 2.75 2.76
CA ALA A 89 17.07 2.98 2.65
C ALA A 89 17.89 1.76 3.10
N SER A 90 17.47 1.08 4.16
CA SER A 90 18.11 -0.14 4.65
C SER A 90 18.00 -1.28 3.64
N TYR A 91 16.82 -1.42 3.02
CA TYR A 91 16.60 -2.38 1.94
C TYR A 91 17.49 -2.08 0.72
N VAL A 92 17.55 -0.82 0.29
CA VAL A 92 18.41 -0.39 -0.83
C VAL A 92 19.89 -0.61 -0.52
N ALA A 93 20.32 -0.33 0.71
CA ALA A 93 21.69 -0.55 1.17
C ALA A 93 22.00 -2.04 1.45
N ASN A 94 21.00 -2.92 1.36
CA ASN A 94 21.09 -4.35 1.68
C ASN A 94 21.67 -4.62 3.09
N VAL A 95 21.16 -3.89 4.08
CA VAL A 95 21.54 -4.04 5.50
C VAL A 95 20.32 -4.41 6.34
N ASN A 96 20.56 -5.09 7.46
CA ASN A 96 19.49 -5.33 8.44
C ASN A 96 19.20 -4.01 9.20
N PRO A 97 17.97 -3.45 9.11
CA PRO A 97 17.63 -2.22 9.82
C PRO A 97 17.74 -2.36 11.35
N LYS A 98 17.65 -3.57 11.90
CA LYS A 98 17.80 -3.79 13.35
C LYS A 98 19.24 -3.68 13.86
N ASN A 99 20.23 -3.48 12.98
CA ASN A 99 21.64 -3.34 13.38
C ASN A 99 22.06 -1.88 13.62
N TYR A 100 21.24 -0.91 13.17
CA TYR A 100 21.58 0.51 13.19
C TYR A 100 20.40 1.32 13.71
N ASP A 101 20.70 2.48 14.27
CA ASP A 101 19.70 3.52 14.50
C ASP A 101 20.02 4.72 13.60
N VAL A 102 19.03 5.56 13.36
CA VAL A 102 19.18 6.75 12.53
C VAL A 102 18.73 7.99 13.28
N LEU A 103 19.59 8.99 13.36
CA LEU A 103 19.24 10.33 13.81
C LEU A 103 19.07 11.25 12.60
N ILE A 104 17.85 11.72 12.41
CA ILE A 104 17.48 12.70 11.39
C ILE A 104 17.33 14.05 12.06
N SER A 105 18.24 14.97 11.72
CA SER A 105 18.21 16.36 12.17
C SER A 105 17.72 17.26 11.04
N ILE A 106 16.67 18.03 11.28
CA ILE A 106 16.11 18.96 10.29
C ILE A 106 16.02 20.38 10.85
N SER A 107 16.45 21.36 10.06
CA SER A 107 16.38 22.77 10.43
C SER A 107 15.89 23.62 9.26
N ALA A 108 14.74 24.28 9.46
CA ALA A 108 14.09 25.14 8.48
C ALA A 108 13.81 26.53 9.08
N PRO A 109 13.85 27.61 8.29
CA PRO A 109 13.41 28.93 8.72
C PRO A 109 11.87 29.06 8.61
N THR A 110 11.15 28.14 9.25
CA THR A 110 9.69 28.04 9.25
C THR A 110 9.18 27.81 10.68
N THR A 111 7.85 27.91 10.89
CA THR A 111 7.24 27.73 12.23
C THR A 111 6.94 26.28 12.58
N ILE A 112 6.63 25.44 11.57
CA ILE A 112 6.34 24.01 11.72
C ILE A 112 6.90 23.29 10.47
N ILE A 113 7.40 22.07 10.66
CA ILE A 113 7.75 21.16 9.57
C ILE A 113 6.72 20.02 9.54
N GLY A 114 5.93 19.95 8.48
CA GLY A 114 4.99 18.86 8.22
C GLY A 114 5.13 18.32 6.80
N GLY A 115 4.41 17.25 6.52
CA GLY A 115 4.32 16.64 5.20
C GLY A 115 5.33 15.53 4.94
N PRO A 116 4.92 14.42 4.29
CA PRO A 116 5.83 13.34 3.87
C PRO A 116 6.72 13.71 2.67
N SER A 117 6.66 14.94 2.15
CA SER A 117 7.29 15.35 0.88
C SER A 117 8.83 15.39 0.87
N ALA A 118 9.45 15.21 2.04
CA ALA A 118 10.89 15.02 2.20
C ALA A 118 11.31 13.54 2.23
N GLY A 119 10.35 12.61 2.17
CA GLY A 119 10.58 11.17 2.26
C GLY A 119 11.66 10.68 1.30
N GLY A 120 11.56 11.03 0.01
CA GLY A 120 12.55 10.62 -1.00
C GLY A 120 13.97 11.09 -0.70
N VAL A 121 14.14 12.37 -0.30
CA VAL A 121 15.47 12.91 0.01
C VAL A 121 16.05 12.35 1.31
N MET A 122 15.20 12.07 2.30
CA MET A 122 15.60 11.34 3.51
C MET A 122 16.11 9.96 3.13
N THR A 123 15.37 9.19 2.33
CA THR A 123 15.77 7.84 1.91
C THR A 123 17.10 7.83 1.18
N VAL A 124 17.29 8.74 0.20
CA VAL A 124 18.56 8.86 -0.53
C VAL A 124 19.71 9.18 0.42
N THR A 125 19.50 10.10 1.37
CA THR A 125 20.54 10.53 2.31
C THR A 125 20.90 9.43 3.30
N ILE A 126 19.91 8.69 3.81
CA ILE A 126 20.11 7.53 4.68
C ILE A 126 20.83 6.40 3.93
N ALA A 127 20.37 6.04 2.73
CA ALA A 127 20.97 4.96 1.94
C ALA A 127 22.44 5.28 1.60
N ALA A 128 22.72 6.51 1.16
CA ALA A 128 24.10 6.95 0.93
C ALA A 128 24.94 6.92 2.21
N SER A 129 24.36 7.26 3.37
CA SER A 129 25.07 7.21 4.65
C SER A 129 25.41 5.80 5.09
N LEU A 130 24.47 4.85 4.93
CA LEU A 130 24.66 3.41 5.19
C LEU A 130 25.68 2.78 4.26
N MET A 131 25.69 3.18 2.98
CA MET A 131 26.61 2.69 1.96
C MET A 131 27.95 3.45 1.91
N ASN A 132 28.14 4.45 2.78
CA ASN A 132 29.29 5.36 2.79
C ASN A 132 29.55 6.06 1.44
N LEU A 133 28.49 6.42 0.72
CA LEU A 133 28.55 7.15 -0.54
C LEU A 133 28.56 8.67 -0.31
N SER A 134 29.17 9.40 -1.23
CA SER A 134 29.09 10.87 -1.29
C SER A 134 27.88 11.31 -2.09
N LEU A 135 27.24 12.39 -1.64
CA LEU A 135 26.11 13.01 -2.32
C LEU A 135 26.57 14.26 -3.06
N ARG A 136 26.09 14.41 -4.29
CA ARG A 136 26.29 15.59 -5.11
C ARG A 136 25.52 16.79 -4.55
N GLY A 137 26.24 17.87 -4.30
CA GLY A 137 25.66 19.12 -3.79
C GLY A 137 24.86 19.92 -4.83
N ASP A 138 24.95 19.60 -6.12
CA ASP A 138 24.26 20.30 -7.22
C ASP A 138 22.88 19.71 -7.56
N VAL A 139 22.44 18.69 -6.82
CA VAL A 139 21.14 18.02 -6.99
C VAL A 139 20.25 18.32 -5.80
N ALA A 140 18.99 18.64 -6.06
CA ALA A 140 17.93 18.66 -5.05
C ALA A 140 16.74 17.84 -5.54
N MET A 141 15.88 17.41 -4.61
CA MET A 141 14.69 16.65 -4.96
C MET A 141 13.52 16.95 -4.02
N THR A 142 12.33 16.60 -4.45
CA THR A 142 11.14 16.45 -3.60
C THR A 142 10.36 15.22 -4.03
N GLY A 143 9.56 14.68 -3.12
CA GLY A 143 8.78 13.47 -3.36
C GLY A 143 8.56 12.72 -2.04
N THR A 144 7.39 12.13 -1.88
CA THR A 144 7.20 11.15 -0.81
C THR A 144 8.00 9.88 -1.12
N ILE A 145 8.12 8.99 -0.14
CA ILE A 145 8.67 7.65 -0.36
C ILE A 145 7.65 6.63 0.09
N ASN A 146 7.36 5.67 -0.79
CA ASN A 146 6.49 4.54 -0.48
C ASN A 146 7.33 3.33 -0.04
N LEU A 147 6.69 2.36 0.64
CA LEU A 147 7.35 1.14 1.13
C LEU A 147 8.05 0.30 0.04
N ASP A 148 7.55 0.37 -1.19
CA ASP A 148 8.12 -0.32 -2.35
C ASP A 148 9.31 0.45 -2.99
N GLY A 149 9.67 1.62 -2.43
CA GLY A 149 10.74 2.47 -2.92
C GLY A 149 10.35 3.41 -4.05
N THR A 150 9.07 3.46 -4.45
CA THR A 150 8.57 4.47 -5.40
C THR A 150 8.54 5.86 -4.79
N ILE A 151 8.80 6.87 -5.63
CA ILE A 151 8.73 8.28 -5.26
C ILE A 151 7.33 8.80 -5.60
N GLY A 152 6.57 9.17 -4.57
CA GLY A 152 5.16 9.55 -4.72
C GLY A 152 4.94 11.06 -4.88
N PRO A 153 3.73 11.46 -5.34
CA PRO A 153 3.43 12.83 -5.73
C PRO A 153 3.49 13.82 -4.57
N VAL A 154 3.79 15.07 -4.88
CA VAL A 154 3.78 16.17 -3.91
C VAL A 154 3.13 17.44 -4.45
N GLY A 155 2.65 18.27 -3.53
CA GLY A 155 2.23 19.65 -3.80
C GLY A 155 3.39 20.66 -3.81
N GLY A 156 3.13 21.84 -4.37
CA GLY A 156 4.02 23.00 -4.32
C GLY A 156 5.30 22.87 -5.16
N LEU A 157 5.25 22.13 -6.28
CA LEU A 157 6.43 21.88 -7.11
C LEU A 157 7.04 23.16 -7.70
N LEU A 158 6.19 24.13 -8.06
CA LEU A 158 6.63 25.40 -8.61
C LEU A 158 7.47 26.18 -7.58
N GLU A 159 6.93 26.33 -6.37
CA GLU A 159 7.57 27.00 -5.25
C GLU A 159 8.88 26.30 -4.86
N LYS A 160 8.88 24.97 -4.82
CA LYS A 160 10.06 24.15 -4.50
C LYS A 160 11.15 24.24 -5.57
N MET A 161 10.77 24.32 -6.85
CA MET A 161 11.73 24.49 -7.96
C MET A 161 12.48 25.82 -7.82
N TYR A 162 11.76 26.92 -7.53
CA TYR A 162 12.38 28.21 -7.28
C TYR A 162 13.31 28.17 -6.07
N ALA A 163 12.91 27.51 -4.98
CA ALA A 163 13.77 27.33 -3.81
C ALA A 163 15.03 26.50 -4.11
N ALA A 164 14.93 25.46 -4.95
CA ALA A 164 16.07 24.70 -5.43
C ALA A 164 17.03 25.58 -6.25
N LYS A 165 16.48 26.43 -7.13
CA LYS A 165 17.28 27.38 -7.92
C LYS A 165 17.98 28.42 -7.03
N GLU A 166 17.25 29.01 -6.09
CA GLU A 166 17.80 29.95 -5.10
C GLU A 166 18.92 29.32 -4.26
N ALA A 167 18.79 28.03 -3.93
CA ALA A 167 19.83 27.24 -3.25
C ALA A 167 21.00 26.81 -4.16
N GLY A 168 21.09 27.36 -5.38
CA GLY A 168 22.19 27.13 -6.31
C GLY A 168 22.23 25.73 -6.93
N LYS A 169 21.10 25.03 -6.97
CA LYS A 169 21.02 23.67 -7.52
C LYS A 169 20.93 23.68 -9.03
N LYS A 170 21.58 22.70 -9.65
CA LYS A 170 21.56 22.49 -11.11
C LYS A 170 20.45 21.53 -11.52
N TYR A 171 20.20 20.49 -10.73
CA TYR A 171 19.16 19.49 -11.00
C TYR A 171 18.09 19.53 -9.91
N PHE A 172 16.82 19.48 -10.33
CA PHE A 172 15.67 19.36 -9.45
C PHE A 172 14.87 18.10 -9.82
N LEU A 173 14.99 17.07 -9.00
CA LEU A 173 14.28 15.81 -9.21
C LEU A 173 12.87 15.89 -8.61
N ILE A 174 11.88 15.51 -9.41
CA ILE A 174 10.45 15.52 -9.03
C ILE A 174 9.83 14.13 -9.24
N PRO A 175 8.69 13.82 -8.60
CA PRO A 175 8.01 12.56 -8.82
C PRO A 175 7.58 12.38 -10.28
N ALA A 176 7.65 11.13 -10.76
CA ALA A 176 7.28 10.79 -12.12
C ALA A 176 5.82 11.17 -12.44
N GLY A 177 5.61 11.76 -13.62
CA GLY A 177 4.28 12.17 -14.08
C GLY A 177 3.78 13.49 -13.50
N GLN A 178 4.64 14.29 -12.83
CA GLN A 178 4.28 15.60 -12.26
C GLN A 178 4.93 16.81 -12.95
N SER A 179 5.56 16.63 -14.12
CA SER A 179 6.12 17.72 -14.92
C SER A 179 5.10 18.81 -15.32
N LEU A 180 3.81 18.46 -15.44
CA LEU A 180 2.73 19.40 -15.66
C LEU A 180 2.06 19.78 -14.33
N THR A 181 2.09 21.07 -13.99
CA THR A 181 1.43 21.65 -12.82
C THR A 181 0.54 22.83 -13.21
N TYR A 182 -0.08 23.49 -12.23
CA TYR A 182 -0.92 24.66 -12.45
C TYR A 182 -0.50 25.82 -11.58
N ARG A 183 -0.46 27.03 -12.16
CA ARG A 183 -0.34 28.28 -11.41
C ARG A 183 -1.71 28.91 -11.26
N THR A 184 -2.04 29.36 -10.06
CA THR A 184 -3.25 30.12 -9.81
C THR A 184 -2.99 31.59 -10.08
N ARG A 185 -3.76 32.19 -11.00
CA ARG A 185 -3.73 33.63 -11.28
C ARG A 185 -5.09 34.23 -10.98
N VAL A 186 -5.10 35.28 -10.17
CA VAL A 186 -6.29 36.09 -9.93
C VAL A 186 -6.37 37.14 -11.03
N ILE A 187 -7.44 37.12 -11.82
CA ILE A 187 -7.73 38.10 -12.86
C ILE A 187 -8.92 38.93 -12.39
N GLU A 188 -8.77 40.24 -12.38
CA GLU A 188 -9.87 41.16 -12.09
C GLU A 188 -10.50 41.63 -13.41
N GLU A 189 -11.77 41.31 -13.61
CA GLU A 189 -12.56 41.79 -14.73
C GLU A 189 -13.54 42.86 -14.23
N ARG A 190 -13.34 44.12 -14.64
CA ARG A 190 -14.21 45.23 -14.25
C ARG A 190 -15.40 45.31 -15.20
N ARG A 191 -16.61 45.02 -14.72
CA ARG A 191 -17.88 45.18 -15.45
C ARG A 191 -18.67 46.33 -14.82
N GLY A 192 -18.46 47.54 -15.34
CA GLY A 192 -19.09 48.76 -14.80
C GLY A 192 -18.64 49.05 -13.37
N ALA A 193 -19.58 49.13 -12.43
CA ALA A 193 -19.29 49.35 -11.00
C ALA A 193 -18.86 48.09 -10.24
N VAL A 194 -18.93 46.91 -10.87
CA VAL A 194 -18.62 45.62 -10.23
C VAL A 194 -17.23 45.15 -10.67
N VAL A 195 -16.37 44.85 -9.69
CA VAL A 195 -15.10 44.14 -9.92
C VAL A 195 -15.37 42.66 -9.72
N ILE A 196 -15.20 41.86 -10.78
CA ILE A 196 -15.33 40.41 -10.72
C ILE A 196 -13.93 39.83 -10.62
N THR A 197 -13.62 39.22 -9.48
CA THR A 197 -12.35 38.52 -9.26
C THR A 197 -12.50 37.08 -9.74
N LYS A 198 -11.81 36.70 -10.82
CA LYS A 198 -11.81 35.35 -11.38
C LYS A 198 -10.48 34.67 -11.09
N VAL A 199 -10.54 33.50 -10.47
CA VAL A 199 -9.38 32.63 -10.26
C VAL A 199 -9.21 31.75 -11.50
N VAL A 200 -8.11 31.92 -12.23
CA VAL A 200 -7.77 31.13 -13.42
C VAL A 200 -6.59 30.21 -13.10
N ARG A 201 -6.71 28.94 -13.47
CA ARG A 201 -5.62 27.95 -13.41
C ARG A 201 -4.91 27.91 -14.75
N GLU A 202 -3.65 28.29 -14.77
CA GLU A 202 -2.81 28.28 -15.96
C GLU A 202 -1.88 27.05 -15.90
N PRO A 203 -1.88 26.16 -16.91
CA PRO A 203 -0.98 25.01 -16.92
C PRO A 203 0.47 25.49 -17.10
N VAL A 204 1.39 24.88 -16.35
CA VAL A 204 2.82 25.17 -16.38
C VAL A 204 3.58 23.86 -16.58
N ASN A 205 4.41 23.81 -17.63
CA ASN A 205 5.38 22.74 -17.81
C ASN A 205 6.66 23.09 -17.02
N LEU A 206 6.90 22.37 -15.92
CA LEU A 206 8.04 22.60 -15.04
C LEU A 206 9.38 22.33 -15.74
N THR A 207 9.43 21.39 -16.69
CA THR A 207 10.65 21.09 -17.43
C THR A 207 11.04 22.23 -18.36
N GLU A 208 10.07 22.86 -19.01
CA GLU A 208 10.30 24.04 -19.85
C GLU A 208 10.70 25.26 -19.01
N LEU A 209 9.88 25.60 -18.00
CA LEU A 209 10.15 26.72 -17.11
C LEU A 209 11.48 26.57 -16.36
N GLY A 210 11.81 25.35 -15.93
CA GLY A 210 13.10 25.04 -15.31
C GLY A 210 14.27 25.45 -16.21
N ARG A 211 14.23 25.07 -17.50
CA ARG A 211 15.28 25.45 -18.46
C ARG A 211 15.38 26.96 -18.63
N GLU A 212 14.26 27.68 -18.66
CA GLU A 212 14.22 29.14 -18.76
C GLU A 212 14.91 29.82 -17.57
N ILE A 213 14.68 29.31 -16.35
CA ILE A 213 15.30 29.85 -15.13
C ILE A 213 16.67 29.21 -14.83
N GLY A 214 17.16 28.34 -15.71
CA GLY A 214 18.46 27.69 -15.62
C GLY A 214 18.58 26.63 -14.51
N ILE A 215 17.57 25.78 -14.36
CA ILE A 215 17.58 24.56 -13.54
C ILE A 215 17.00 23.38 -14.34
N GLU A 216 17.64 22.22 -14.29
CA GLU A 216 17.19 21.03 -15.02
C GLU A 216 16.22 20.21 -14.17
N VAL A 217 14.95 20.17 -14.58
CA VAL A 217 13.91 19.38 -13.91
C VAL A 217 13.89 17.97 -14.49
N VAL A 218 13.97 16.97 -13.61
CA VAL A 218 14.03 15.55 -13.99
C VAL A 218 12.98 14.77 -13.21
N GLU A 219 12.17 13.99 -13.92
CA GLU A 219 11.22 13.07 -13.30
C GLU A 219 11.93 11.78 -12.85
N VAL A 220 11.69 11.35 -11.60
CA VAL A 220 12.19 10.11 -11.03
C VAL A 220 11.04 9.26 -10.49
N GLY A 221 11.04 7.96 -10.80
CA GLY A 221 9.97 7.05 -10.38
C GLY A 221 10.23 6.33 -9.06
N ASN A 222 11.50 6.13 -8.71
CA ASN A 222 11.90 5.36 -7.54
C ASN A 222 13.23 5.87 -6.94
N VAL A 223 13.55 5.36 -5.75
CA VAL A 223 14.77 5.71 -5.00
C VAL A 223 16.07 5.39 -5.75
N TYR A 224 16.10 4.35 -6.59
CA TYR A 224 17.31 3.98 -7.34
C TYR A 224 17.64 5.01 -8.42
N ASP A 225 16.62 5.55 -9.09
CA ASP A 225 16.79 6.64 -10.06
C ASP A 225 17.32 7.90 -9.36
N ALA A 226 16.75 8.25 -8.20
CA ALA A 226 17.21 9.38 -7.41
C ALA A 226 18.67 9.19 -6.95
N LEU A 227 19.03 8.03 -6.40
CA LEU A 227 20.39 7.70 -5.99
C LEU A 227 21.39 7.80 -7.14
N LYS A 228 21.02 7.40 -8.35
CA LYS A 228 21.87 7.54 -9.54
C LYS A 228 22.22 9.01 -9.81
N TYR A 229 21.26 9.92 -9.70
CA TYR A 229 21.54 11.36 -9.86
C TYR A 229 22.42 11.91 -8.74
N PHE A 230 22.14 11.53 -7.49
CA PHE A 230 22.88 12.03 -6.32
C PHE A 230 24.30 11.46 -6.18
N THR A 231 24.56 10.24 -6.64
CA THR A 231 25.85 9.56 -6.42
C THR A 231 26.65 9.33 -7.71
N GLY A 232 26.00 9.41 -8.88
CA GLY A 232 26.58 9.00 -10.15
C GLY A 232 26.65 7.48 -10.35
N LEU A 233 26.23 6.68 -9.36
CA LEU A 233 26.31 5.22 -9.40
C LEU A 233 24.96 4.59 -9.76
N SER A 234 24.98 3.61 -10.66
CA SER A 234 23.81 2.80 -10.93
C SER A 234 23.73 1.65 -9.92
N ILE A 235 22.90 1.82 -8.88
CA ILE A 235 22.73 0.86 -7.77
C ILE A 235 21.63 -0.18 -8.10
N ARG A 236 21.08 -0.17 -9.34
CA ARG A 236 20.04 -1.13 -9.75
C ARG A 236 20.51 -2.57 -9.55
N SER A 237 19.65 -3.38 -8.93
CA SER A 237 19.93 -4.81 -8.77
C SER A 237 20.02 -5.46 -10.16
N LYS A 238 21.07 -6.26 -10.38
CA LYS A 238 21.23 -7.08 -11.59
C LYS A 238 20.33 -8.32 -11.53
N LEU A 239 19.08 -8.18 -11.08
CA LEU A 239 18.15 -9.31 -11.09
C LEU A 239 17.70 -9.56 -12.53
N PRO A 240 17.82 -10.79 -13.04
CA PRO A 240 17.32 -11.10 -14.37
C PRO A 240 15.81 -10.87 -14.38
N PHE A 241 15.35 -10.06 -15.34
CA PHE A 241 13.94 -9.86 -15.61
C PHE A 241 13.36 -11.18 -16.12
N LYS A 242 12.76 -11.96 -15.23
CA LYS A 242 11.89 -13.08 -15.60
C LYS A 242 10.51 -12.75 -15.09
N GLU A 243 9.52 -12.81 -15.96
CA GLU A 243 8.14 -12.63 -15.52
C GLU A 243 7.82 -13.63 -14.41
N PRO A 244 7.15 -13.15 -13.33
CA PRO A 244 6.79 -13.98 -12.21
C PRO A 244 5.86 -15.11 -12.65
N ARG A 245 6.07 -16.33 -12.16
CA ARG A 245 5.18 -17.47 -12.40
C ARG A 245 4.89 -18.22 -11.11
N LEU A 246 3.66 -18.70 -11.00
CA LEU A 246 3.23 -19.52 -9.87
C LEU A 246 4.01 -20.85 -9.83
N SER A 247 4.32 -21.32 -8.63
CA SER A 247 4.88 -22.65 -8.47
C SER A 247 3.81 -23.72 -8.75
N ILE A 248 4.25 -24.90 -9.21
CA ILE A 248 3.36 -26.03 -9.50
C ILE A 248 2.46 -26.40 -8.30
N LYS A 249 2.93 -26.18 -7.06
CA LYS A 249 2.17 -26.45 -5.84
C LYS A 249 0.91 -25.58 -5.74
N TYR A 250 0.99 -24.32 -6.17
CA TYR A 250 -0.17 -23.41 -6.21
C TYR A 250 -1.08 -23.71 -7.40
N ILE A 251 -0.50 -24.01 -8.57
CA ILE A 251 -1.25 -24.35 -9.78
C ILE A 251 -2.18 -25.55 -9.53
N VAL A 252 -1.69 -26.61 -8.88
CA VAL A 252 -2.51 -27.79 -8.54
C VAL A 252 -3.72 -27.45 -7.64
N VAL A 253 -3.59 -26.47 -6.75
CA VAL A 253 -4.72 -26.00 -5.93
C VAL A 253 -5.69 -25.17 -6.79
N LEU A 254 -5.17 -24.26 -7.62
CA LEU A 254 -5.96 -23.42 -8.53
C LEU A 254 -6.75 -24.25 -9.55
N GLU A 255 -6.20 -25.35 -10.07
CA GLU A 255 -6.90 -26.26 -10.98
C GLU A 255 -8.15 -26.88 -10.36
N LYS A 256 -8.10 -27.20 -9.05
CA LYS A 256 -9.28 -27.68 -8.32
C LYS A 256 -10.37 -26.62 -8.27
N TRP A 257 -9.97 -25.36 -8.07
CA TRP A 257 -10.91 -24.24 -8.03
C TRP A 257 -11.50 -23.97 -9.41
N VAL A 258 -10.68 -23.97 -10.46
CA VAL A 258 -11.16 -23.86 -11.85
C VAL A 258 -12.22 -24.91 -12.11
N LYS A 259 -11.96 -26.18 -11.75
CA LYS A 259 -12.93 -27.25 -11.91
C LYS A 259 -14.24 -26.96 -11.17
N TYR A 260 -14.15 -26.61 -9.88
CA TYR A 260 -15.30 -26.31 -9.04
C TYR A 260 -16.14 -25.14 -9.59
N PHE A 261 -15.53 -23.97 -9.78
CA PHE A 261 -16.26 -22.79 -10.25
C PHE A 261 -16.81 -22.97 -11.66
N ASN A 262 -16.11 -23.72 -12.53
CA ASN A 262 -16.56 -23.96 -13.90
C ASN A 262 -17.77 -24.90 -13.94
N SER A 263 -17.80 -25.93 -13.10
CA SER A 263 -19.00 -26.77 -12.94
C SER A 263 -20.18 -25.97 -12.41
N THR A 264 -19.96 -25.16 -11.37
CA THR A 264 -21.04 -24.36 -10.77
C THR A 264 -21.56 -23.30 -11.74
N TYR A 265 -20.68 -22.64 -12.49
CA TYR A 265 -21.06 -21.70 -13.55
C TYR A 265 -21.99 -22.37 -14.58
N SER A 266 -21.59 -23.54 -15.07
CA SER A 266 -22.32 -24.26 -16.11
C SER A 266 -23.69 -24.70 -15.63
N GLU A 267 -23.78 -25.19 -14.40
CA GLU A 267 -25.04 -25.59 -13.76
C GLU A 267 -25.98 -24.40 -13.55
N LEU A 268 -25.48 -23.30 -12.97
CA LEU A 268 -26.27 -22.08 -12.76
C LEU A 268 -26.77 -21.49 -14.08
N LEU A 269 -25.92 -21.46 -15.12
CA LEU A 269 -26.32 -20.95 -16.44
C LEU A 269 -27.45 -21.82 -17.04
N ALA A 270 -27.36 -23.14 -16.93
CA ALA A 270 -28.38 -24.05 -17.40
C ALA A 270 -29.71 -23.86 -16.65
N ASN A 271 -29.66 -23.82 -15.31
CA ASN A 271 -30.83 -23.62 -14.45
C ASN A 271 -31.51 -22.27 -14.72
N LEU A 272 -30.71 -21.19 -14.79
CA LEU A 272 -31.20 -19.85 -15.08
C LEU A 272 -31.87 -19.79 -16.45
N THR A 273 -31.28 -20.43 -17.46
CA THR A 273 -31.87 -20.49 -18.82
C THR A 273 -33.24 -21.15 -18.82
N MET A 274 -33.45 -22.19 -18.00
CA MET A 274 -34.76 -22.85 -17.86
C MET A 274 -35.78 -22.01 -17.08
N LYS A 275 -35.32 -21.23 -16.09
CA LYS A 275 -36.19 -20.35 -15.31
C LYS A 275 -36.51 -19.04 -16.04
N LEU A 276 -35.69 -18.66 -17.03
CA LEU A 276 -35.78 -17.37 -17.68
C LEU A 276 -37.20 -17.10 -18.13
N ASP A 277 -37.89 -18.02 -18.81
CA ASP A 277 -39.26 -17.84 -19.33
C ASP A 277 -40.28 -17.33 -18.30
N LYS A 278 -40.07 -17.62 -17.00
CA LYS A 278 -40.93 -17.17 -15.90
C LYS A 278 -40.77 -15.68 -15.55
N VAL A 279 -39.71 -15.02 -16.03
CA VAL A 279 -39.43 -13.60 -15.78
C VAL A 279 -40.38 -12.70 -16.61
N PRO A 280 -41.00 -11.66 -16.03
CA PRO A 280 -41.79 -10.70 -16.79
C PRO A 280 -40.95 -9.98 -17.86
N LEU A 281 -41.55 -9.68 -19.02
CA LEU A 281 -40.87 -8.99 -20.12
C LEU A 281 -40.21 -7.68 -19.68
N THR A 282 -40.84 -6.93 -18.76
CA THR A 282 -40.33 -5.68 -18.21
C THR A 282 -38.95 -5.80 -17.56
N TYR A 283 -38.60 -6.97 -17.00
CA TYR A 283 -37.32 -7.21 -16.35
C TYR A 283 -36.35 -8.02 -17.21
N ARG A 284 -36.80 -8.55 -18.35
CA ARG A 284 -36.01 -9.49 -19.15
C ARG A 284 -34.71 -8.89 -19.66
N ASP A 285 -34.69 -7.60 -19.99
CA ASP A 285 -33.47 -6.90 -20.41
C ASP A 285 -32.42 -6.84 -19.30
N PHE A 286 -32.82 -6.60 -18.04
CA PHE A 286 -31.91 -6.62 -16.90
C PHE A 286 -31.24 -8.00 -16.75
N PHE A 287 -32.02 -9.07 -16.83
CA PHE A 287 -31.50 -10.44 -16.74
C PHE A 287 -30.59 -10.78 -17.92
N ASN A 288 -31.03 -10.53 -19.15
CA ASN A 288 -30.26 -10.81 -20.36
C ASN A 288 -28.92 -10.06 -20.36
N ASN A 289 -28.92 -8.77 -20.02
CA ASN A 289 -27.70 -7.97 -19.97
C ASN A 289 -26.68 -8.51 -18.94
N ASN A 290 -27.15 -8.94 -17.77
CA ASN A 290 -26.27 -9.51 -16.75
C ASN A 290 -25.80 -10.93 -17.12
N ILE A 291 -26.62 -11.74 -17.79
CA ILE A 291 -26.21 -13.05 -18.34
C ILE A 291 -25.12 -12.85 -19.40
N GLU A 292 -25.30 -11.91 -20.33
CA GLU A 292 -24.27 -11.61 -21.34
C GLU A 292 -23.00 -11.06 -20.71
N ARG A 293 -23.10 -10.22 -19.67
CA ARG A 293 -21.94 -9.82 -18.85
C ARG A 293 -21.23 -11.03 -18.25
N ALA A 294 -21.96 -11.98 -17.67
CA ALA A 294 -21.38 -13.20 -17.10
C ALA A 294 -20.71 -14.08 -18.17
N LYS A 295 -21.29 -14.20 -19.38
CA LYS A 295 -20.66 -14.89 -20.53
C LYS A 295 -19.39 -14.19 -21.00
N GLY A 296 -19.38 -12.85 -21.05
CA GLY A 296 -18.19 -12.07 -21.38
C GLY A 296 -17.05 -12.30 -20.39
N LEU A 297 -17.36 -12.32 -19.09
CA LEU A 297 -16.40 -12.67 -18.03
C LEU A 297 -15.92 -14.12 -18.18
N TYR A 298 -16.80 -15.07 -18.52
CA TYR A 298 -16.40 -16.45 -18.80
C TYR A 298 -15.45 -16.55 -20.00
N GLY A 299 -15.70 -15.79 -21.07
CA GLY A 299 -14.79 -15.69 -22.21
C GLY A 299 -13.40 -15.16 -21.82
N ASN A 300 -13.36 -14.15 -20.95
CA ASN A 300 -12.11 -13.66 -20.36
C ASN A 300 -11.42 -14.72 -19.49
N PHE A 301 -12.17 -15.51 -18.72
CA PHE A 301 -11.63 -16.65 -17.97
C PHE A 301 -10.89 -17.62 -18.90
N VAL A 302 -11.53 -18.06 -20.00
CA VAL A 302 -10.91 -18.97 -20.97
C VAL A 302 -9.65 -18.36 -21.58
N LYS A 303 -9.72 -17.08 -21.97
CA LYS A 303 -8.57 -16.35 -22.51
C LYS A 303 -7.39 -16.33 -21.52
N TYR A 304 -7.62 -15.87 -20.29
CA TYR A 304 -6.56 -15.74 -19.29
C TYR A 304 -6.02 -17.08 -18.81
N LEU A 305 -6.84 -18.13 -18.78
CA LEU A 305 -6.38 -19.47 -18.49
C LEU A 305 -5.39 -19.98 -19.55
N ASN A 306 -5.67 -19.72 -20.84
CA ASN A 306 -4.76 -20.07 -21.94
C ASN A 306 -3.46 -19.25 -21.92
N GLU A 307 -3.48 -18.05 -21.34
CA GLU A 307 -2.30 -17.20 -21.13
C GLU A 307 -1.54 -17.55 -19.83
N GLU A 308 -1.90 -18.63 -19.13
CA GLU A 308 -1.33 -19.03 -17.82
C GLU A 308 -1.49 -17.97 -16.71
N ARG A 309 -2.49 -17.07 -16.84
CA ARG A 309 -2.84 -16.04 -15.83
C ARG A 309 -3.94 -16.55 -14.91
N TYR A 310 -3.60 -17.55 -14.09
CA TYR A 310 -4.56 -18.34 -13.33
C TYR A 310 -5.43 -17.52 -12.38
N TYR A 311 -4.88 -16.53 -11.68
CA TYR A 311 -5.67 -15.73 -10.75
C TYR A 311 -6.65 -14.84 -11.50
N SER A 312 -6.20 -14.17 -12.55
CA SER A 312 -7.08 -13.34 -13.39
C SER A 312 -8.20 -14.17 -14.02
N ALA A 313 -7.88 -15.39 -14.48
CA ALA A 313 -8.85 -16.33 -15.01
C ALA A 313 -9.91 -16.71 -13.97
N ILE A 314 -9.49 -17.20 -12.80
CA ILE A 314 -10.39 -17.63 -11.73
C ILE A 314 -11.20 -16.46 -11.17
N SER A 315 -10.62 -15.27 -11.06
CA SER A 315 -11.34 -14.07 -10.62
C SER A 315 -12.49 -13.72 -11.58
N ASN A 316 -12.26 -13.79 -12.90
CA ASN A 316 -13.34 -13.59 -13.89
C ASN A 316 -14.41 -14.67 -13.79
N LEU A 317 -14.01 -15.94 -13.64
CA LEU A 317 -14.94 -17.06 -13.48
C LEU A 317 -15.77 -16.91 -12.20
N PHE A 318 -15.13 -16.55 -11.08
CA PHE A 318 -15.80 -16.24 -9.82
C PHE A 318 -16.88 -15.17 -9.99
N VAL A 319 -16.55 -14.03 -10.60
CA VAL A 319 -17.52 -12.94 -10.80
C VAL A 319 -18.65 -13.39 -11.72
N ALA A 320 -18.34 -14.16 -12.77
CA ALA A 320 -19.35 -14.71 -13.66
C ALA A 320 -20.33 -15.63 -12.91
N THR A 321 -19.81 -16.55 -12.09
CA THR A 321 -20.62 -17.47 -11.28
C THR A 321 -21.46 -16.73 -10.24
N TYR A 322 -20.89 -15.74 -9.55
CA TYR A 322 -21.59 -14.88 -8.61
C TYR A 322 -22.78 -14.16 -9.25
N ILE A 323 -22.58 -13.57 -10.44
CA ILE A 323 -23.67 -12.89 -11.17
C ILE A 323 -24.80 -13.88 -11.49
N LEU A 324 -24.47 -15.08 -11.96
CA LEU A 324 -25.50 -16.08 -12.28
C LEU A 324 -26.25 -16.56 -11.04
N ASP A 325 -25.57 -16.81 -9.92
CA ASP A 325 -26.21 -17.21 -8.66
C ASP A 325 -27.12 -16.11 -8.12
N PHE A 326 -26.69 -14.84 -8.24
CA PHE A 326 -27.51 -13.70 -7.87
C PHE A 326 -28.79 -13.64 -8.70
N LEU A 327 -28.70 -13.78 -10.02
CA LEU A 327 -29.86 -13.76 -10.90
C LEU A 327 -30.80 -14.95 -10.62
N ASP A 328 -30.25 -16.15 -10.49
CA ASP A 328 -31.05 -17.37 -10.22
C ASP A 328 -31.81 -17.24 -8.90
N THR A 329 -31.12 -16.82 -7.83
CA THR A 329 -31.73 -16.55 -6.52
C THR A 329 -32.77 -15.43 -6.60
N LEU A 330 -32.49 -14.36 -7.36
CA LEU A 330 -33.42 -13.25 -7.50
C LEU A 330 -34.71 -13.67 -8.21
N ILE A 331 -34.65 -14.57 -9.20
CA ILE A 331 -35.87 -15.12 -9.80
C ILE A 331 -36.70 -15.83 -8.74
N ASP A 332 -36.09 -16.72 -7.95
CA ASP A 332 -36.86 -17.49 -6.97
C ASP A 332 -37.46 -16.60 -5.88
N VAL A 333 -36.67 -15.69 -5.31
CA VAL A 333 -37.07 -14.85 -4.18
C VAL A 333 -38.00 -13.72 -4.60
N TYR A 334 -37.70 -13.04 -5.71
CA TYR A 334 -38.42 -11.82 -6.12
C TYR A 334 -39.49 -12.09 -7.17
N VAL A 335 -39.15 -12.83 -8.23
CA VAL A 335 -40.08 -13.06 -9.37
C VAL A 335 -41.12 -14.12 -9.01
N LEU A 336 -40.70 -15.24 -8.43
CA LEU A 336 -41.59 -16.33 -8.01
C LEU A 336 -42.14 -16.12 -6.59
N ASN A 337 -41.70 -15.05 -5.90
CA ASN A 337 -42.08 -14.71 -4.53
C ASN A 337 -41.90 -15.87 -3.54
N ASN A 338 -40.86 -16.71 -3.75
CA ASN A 338 -40.56 -17.82 -2.88
C ASN A 338 -39.68 -17.37 -1.70
N ARG A 339 -40.33 -17.05 -0.58
CA ARG A 339 -39.64 -16.61 0.65
C ARG A 339 -38.92 -17.73 1.40
N GLU A 340 -39.24 -18.99 1.10
CA GLU A 340 -38.56 -20.13 1.71
C GLU A 340 -37.08 -20.15 1.29
N VAL A 341 -36.81 -19.97 -0.01
CA VAL A 341 -35.43 -19.88 -0.57
C VAL A 341 -34.62 -18.77 0.11
N LEU A 342 -35.24 -17.62 0.39
CA LEU A 342 -34.56 -16.53 1.10
C LEU A 342 -34.18 -16.92 2.53
N ASN A 343 -35.09 -17.57 3.25
CA ASN A 343 -34.85 -18.01 4.63
C ASN A 343 -33.80 -19.13 4.69
N GLU A 344 -33.84 -20.07 3.74
CA GLU A 344 -32.84 -21.11 3.59
C GLU A 344 -31.45 -20.52 3.34
N LEU A 345 -31.34 -19.56 2.42
CA LEU A 345 -30.07 -18.88 2.12
C LEU A 345 -29.51 -18.14 3.35
N ILE A 346 -30.36 -17.44 4.10
CA ILE A 346 -29.96 -16.76 5.34
C ILE A 346 -29.44 -17.77 6.37
N ASN A 347 -30.12 -18.90 6.54
CA ASN A 347 -29.72 -19.95 7.48
C ASN A 347 -28.40 -20.61 7.05
N GLU A 348 -28.25 -20.95 5.78
CA GLU A 348 -27.02 -21.51 5.21
C GLU A 348 -25.83 -20.56 5.43
N ILE A 349 -26.01 -19.27 5.14
CA ILE A 349 -24.96 -18.26 5.32
C ILE A 349 -24.59 -18.09 6.80
N ASN A 350 -25.57 -18.02 7.70
CA ASN A 350 -25.32 -17.94 9.14
C ASN A 350 -24.51 -19.12 9.65
N GLU A 351 -24.89 -20.35 9.24
CA GLU A 351 -24.14 -21.55 9.61
C GLU A 351 -22.72 -21.53 9.02
N SER A 352 -22.59 -21.14 7.75
CA SER A 352 -21.29 -21.04 7.08
C SER A 352 -20.40 -19.96 7.70
N LEU A 353 -20.93 -18.81 8.12
CA LEU A 353 -20.18 -17.77 8.85
C LEU A 353 -19.59 -18.34 10.14
N ALA A 354 -20.42 -19.00 10.96
CA ALA A 354 -19.97 -19.60 12.21
C ALA A 354 -18.91 -20.67 11.99
N ASN A 355 -19.13 -21.57 11.03
CA ASN A 355 -18.20 -22.65 10.70
C ASN A 355 -16.86 -22.12 10.16
N VAL A 356 -16.91 -21.15 9.23
CA VAL A 356 -15.71 -20.53 8.67
C VAL A 356 -14.94 -19.77 9.75
N LYS A 357 -15.62 -18.98 10.60
CA LYS A 357 -14.99 -18.27 11.72
C LYS A 357 -14.20 -19.22 12.62
N ASN A 358 -14.83 -20.33 13.03
CA ASN A 358 -14.18 -21.34 13.86
C ASN A 358 -12.96 -21.97 13.16
N SER A 359 -13.04 -22.24 11.86
CA SER A 359 -11.91 -22.82 11.11
C SER A 359 -10.77 -21.85 10.82
N LEU A 360 -11.07 -20.55 10.66
CA LEU A 360 -10.11 -19.54 10.22
C LEU A 360 -9.35 -18.93 11.41
N PHE A 361 -10.06 -18.54 12.47
CA PHE A 361 -9.47 -17.77 13.56
C PHE A 361 -8.69 -18.64 14.56
N ASN A 362 -8.91 -19.95 14.54
CA ASN A 362 -8.11 -20.92 15.32
C ASN A 362 -6.78 -21.28 14.64
N VAL A 363 -6.57 -20.85 13.38
CA VAL A 363 -5.32 -21.08 12.66
C VAL A 363 -4.36 -19.93 12.95
N SER A 364 -3.17 -20.28 13.42
CA SER A 364 -2.02 -19.39 13.52
C SER A 364 -0.83 -20.03 12.81
N THR A 365 0.09 -19.20 12.35
CA THR A 365 1.28 -19.66 11.63
C THR A 365 2.46 -18.77 11.97
N ASP A 366 3.64 -19.36 12.07
CA ASP A 366 4.91 -18.64 12.07
C ASP A 366 5.50 -18.56 10.65
N ASN A 367 4.88 -19.17 9.63
CA ASN A 367 5.38 -19.15 8.27
C ASN A 367 4.92 -17.89 7.51
N LEU A 368 5.87 -17.05 7.09
CA LEU A 368 5.63 -15.81 6.36
C LEU A 368 4.70 -15.94 5.13
N ASN A 369 4.84 -17.03 4.36
CA ASN A 369 3.97 -17.24 3.20
C ASN A 369 2.50 -17.47 3.63
N ASP A 370 2.30 -18.21 4.71
CA ASP A 370 0.97 -18.51 5.23
C ASP A 370 0.33 -17.30 5.90
N ILE A 371 1.12 -16.38 6.47
CA ILE A 371 0.63 -15.08 6.99
C ILE A 371 -0.13 -14.34 5.89
N SER A 372 0.45 -14.23 4.68
CA SER A 372 -0.20 -13.51 3.57
C SER A 372 -1.52 -14.15 3.13
N ILE A 373 -1.60 -15.48 3.20
CA ILE A 373 -2.82 -16.24 2.89
C ILE A 373 -3.88 -16.02 3.98
N LEU A 374 -3.50 -16.08 5.26
CA LEU A 374 -4.41 -15.81 6.37
C LEU A 374 -4.91 -14.37 6.34
N ALA A 375 -4.05 -13.41 6.00
CA ALA A 375 -4.42 -12.01 5.88
C ALA A 375 -5.52 -11.82 4.82
N GLU A 376 -5.35 -12.40 3.63
CA GLU A 376 -6.33 -12.37 2.54
C GLU A 376 -7.61 -13.15 2.85
N ALA A 377 -7.51 -14.27 3.58
CA ALA A 377 -8.65 -15.06 4.03
C ALA A 377 -9.48 -14.32 5.08
N ARG A 378 -8.83 -13.63 6.04
CA ARG A 378 -9.52 -12.83 7.06
C ARG A 378 -10.17 -11.59 6.46
N LEU A 379 -9.53 -10.90 5.53
CA LEU A 379 -10.15 -9.79 4.78
C LEU A 379 -11.48 -10.25 4.15
N ARG A 380 -11.47 -11.39 3.44
CA ARG A 380 -12.68 -11.95 2.81
C ARG A 380 -13.75 -12.37 3.81
N TYR A 381 -13.36 -12.86 4.98
CA TYR A 381 -14.31 -13.18 6.03
C TYR A 381 -15.02 -11.92 6.52
N TYR A 382 -14.28 -10.83 6.80
CA TYR A 382 -14.88 -9.58 7.24
C TYR A 382 -15.75 -8.93 6.15
N GLU A 383 -15.33 -8.98 4.87
CA GLU A 383 -16.19 -8.57 3.74
C GLU A 383 -17.50 -9.37 3.68
N ALA A 384 -17.45 -10.67 4.00
CA ALA A 384 -18.64 -11.50 4.05
C ALA A 384 -19.55 -11.12 5.23
N GLU A 385 -18.97 -10.91 6.41
CA GLU A 385 -19.70 -10.53 7.63
C GLU A 385 -20.38 -9.16 7.48
N GLU A 386 -19.68 -8.18 6.90
CA GLU A 386 -20.23 -6.86 6.58
C GLU A 386 -21.38 -6.95 5.59
N SER A 387 -21.19 -7.65 4.47
CA SER A 387 -22.24 -7.86 3.46
C SER A 387 -23.45 -8.59 4.03
N PHE A 388 -23.26 -9.51 4.96
CA PHE A 388 -24.36 -10.14 5.67
C PHE A 388 -25.15 -9.13 6.51
N ASN A 389 -24.47 -8.29 7.29
CA ASN A 389 -25.12 -7.25 8.10
C ASN A 389 -25.85 -6.20 7.25
N GLU A 390 -25.27 -5.80 6.12
CA GLU A 390 -25.94 -4.93 5.14
C GLU A 390 -27.22 -5.56 4.61
N SER A 391 -27.17 -6.86 4.27
CA SER A 391 -28.35 -7.58 3.78
C SER A 391 -29.51 -7.53 4.78
N LEU A 392 -29.24 -7.66 6.08
CA LEU A 392 -30.25 -7.55 7.14
C LEU A 392 -30.86 -6.14 7.19
N THR A 393 -30.07 -5.10 6.89
CA THR A 393 -30.55 -3.72 6.81
C THR A 393 -31.47 -3.53 5.60
N TYR A 394 -31.09 -4.05 4.44
CA TYR A 394 -31.94 -4.02 3.24
C TYR A 394 -33.24 -4.82 3.40
N LEU A 395 -33.21 -5.95 4.11
CA LEU A 395 -34.41 -6.71 4.44
C LEU A 395 -35.37 -5.90 5.32
N ARG A 396 -34.86 -5.12 6.29
CA ARG A 396 -35.68 -4.24 7.15
C ARG A 396 -36.33 -3.10 6.35
N SER A 397 -35.67 -2.58 5.32
CA SER A 397 -36.22 -1.56 4.42
C SER A 397 -37.04 -2.14 3.25
N ASN A 398 -37.21 -3.47 3.20
CA ASN A 398 -37.88 -4.21 2.12
C ASN A 398 -37.24 -4.02 0.73
N ASP A 399 -35.94 -3.71 0.68
CA ASP A 399 -35.14 -3.72 -0.55
C ASP A 399 -34.59 -5.13 -0.79
N LEU A 400 -35.40 -5.95 -1.44
CA LEU A 400 -35.08 -7.38 -1.64
C LEU A 400 -33.99 -7.61 -2.66
N VAL A 401 -33.85 -6.72 -3.65
CA VAL A 401 -32.83 -6.87 -4.70
C VAL A 401 -31.45 -6.68 -4.06
N SER A 402 -31.28 -5.60 -3.29
CA SER A 402 -30.03 -5.32 -2.57
C SER A 402 -29.76 -6.38 -1.50
N ALA A 403 -30.79 -6.82 -0.77
CA ALA A 403 -30.64 -7.89 0.23
C ALA A 403 -30.13 -9.20 -0.40
N VAL A 404 -30.75 -9.67 -1.49
CA VAL A 404 -30.32 -10.89 -2.19
C VAL A 404 -28.92 -10.74 -2.75
N ASN A 405 -28.59 -9.57 -3.32
CA ASN A 405 -27.26 -9.28 -3.82
C ASN A 405 -26.18 -9.40 -2.74
N SER A 406 -26.41 -8.80 -1.56
CA SER A 406 -25.49 -8.85 -0.43
C SER A 406 -25.41 -10.23 0.23
N LEU A 407 -26.51 -10.99 0.28
CA LEU A 407 -26.50 -12.39 0.75
C LEU A 407 -25.67 -13.29 -0.17
N VAL A 408 -25.93 -13.23 -1.48
CA VAL A 408 -25.20 -14.03 -2.46
C VAL A 408 -23.71 -13.63 -2.47
N TYR A 409 -23.39 -12.34 -2.36
CA TYR A 409 -22.00 -11.90 -2.24
C TYR A 409 -21.33 -12.46 -0.98
N CYS A 410 -22.02 -12.43 0.17
CA CYS A 410 -21.55 -13.03 1.41
C CYS A 410 -21.25 -14.53 1.24
N LYS A 411 -22.20 -15.30 0.70
CA LYS A 411 -22.04 -16.74 0.39
C LYS A 411 -20.76 -16.99 -0.40
N TRP A 412 -20.58 -16.27 -1.50
CA TRP A 412 -19.42 -16.44 -2.39
C TRP A 412 -18.11 -15.98 -1.74
N ARG A 413 -18.14 -14.95 -0.89
CA ARG A 413 -16.96 -14.57 -0.09
C ARG A 413 -16.55 -15.65 0.90
N LEU A 414 -17.50 -16.28 1.60
CA LEU A 414 -17.21 -17.42 2.49
C LEU A 414 -16.63 -18.62 1.73
N VAL A 415 -17.11 -18.90 0.51
CA VAL A 415 -16.50 -19.90 -0.37
C VAL A 415 -15.04 -19.52 -0.63
N THR A 416 -14.77 -18.25 -0.98
CA THR A 416 -13.38 -17.83 -1.23
C THR A 416 -12.48 -17.95 0.01
N VAL A 417 -12.97 -17.69 1.22
CA VAL A 417 -12.19 -17.91 2.46
C VAL A 417 -11.70 -19.35 2.53
N LYS A 418 -12.60 -20.33 2.37
CA LYS A 418 -12.26 -21.76 2.40
C LYS A 418 -11.23 -22.10 1.33
N THR A 419 -11.42 -21.58 0.12
CA THR A 419 -10.48 -21.81 -0.97
C THR A 419 -9.09 -21.27 -0.60
N TRP A 420 -8.95 -20.02 -0.12
CA TRP A 420 -7.65 -19.46 0.25
C TRP A 420 -6.90 -20.30 1.30
N LEU A 421 -7.62 -20.90 2.25
CA LEU A 421 -7.01 -21.79 3.25
C LEU A 421 -6.36 -23.04 2.65
N ASP A 422 -6.76 -23.50 1.45
CA ASP A 422 -6.12 -24.63 0.77
C ASP A 422 -4.65 -24.36 0.38
N PHE A 423 -4.24 -23.09 0.35
CA PHE A 423 -2.87 -22.68 0.06
C PHE A 423 -1.92 -22.74 1.26
N ILE A 424 -2.45 -22.88 2.48
CA ILE A 424 -1.63 -22.96 3.69
C ILE A 424 -0.66 -24.16 3.58
N GLY A 425 0.61 -23.91 3.91
CA GLY A 425 1.67 -24.91 3.86
C GLY A 425 2.14 -25.29 2.44
N LYS A 426 1.65 -24.61 1.39
CA LYS A 426 2.15 -24.83 0.01
C LYS A 426 3.42 -24.03 -0.31
N GLY A 427 3.63 -22.93 0.41
CA GLY A 427 4.82 -22.08 0.31
C GLY A 427 6.05 -22.72 0.95
N VAL A 428 7.18 -22.03 0.83
CA VAL A 428 8.41 -22.38 1.57
C VAL A 428 8.24 -21.92 3.03
N SER A 429 8.68 -22.72 3.99
CA SER A 429 8.59 -22.35 5.40
C SER A 429 9.63 -21.28 5.73
N ILE A 430 9.17 -20.09 6.09
CA ILE A 430 10.03 -18.99 6.53
C ILE A 430 9.49 -18.49 7.87
N ASN A 431 10.19 -18.81 8.94
CA ASN A 431 9.68 -18.60 10.29
C ASN A 431 9.81 -17.13 10.71
N VAL A 432 8.73 -16.60 11.26
CA VAL A 432 8.56 -15.23 11.74
C VAL A 432 7.85 -15.29 13.09
N SER A 433 8.37 -14.57 14.08
CA SER A 433 7.78 -14.56 15.41
C SER A 433 6.45 -13.78 15.43
N GLN A 434 5.51 -14.18 16.28
CA GLN A 434 4.25 -13.44 16.45
C GLN A 434 4.49 -11.97 16.88
N ALA A 435 5.55 -11.72 17.67
CA ALA A 435 5.95 -10.36 18.04
C ALA A 435 6.33 -9.53 16.80
N THR A 436 7.02 -10.13 15.83
CA THR A 436 7.37 -9.47 14.56
C THR A 436 6.14 -9.18 13.71
N ILE A 437 5.15 -10.08 13.68
CA ILE A 437 3.89 -9.87 12.95
C ILE A 437 3.15 -8.67 13.55
N LYS A 438 3.05 -8.63 14.88
CA LYS A 438 2.46 -7.52 15.62
C LYS A 438 3.18 -6.20 15.32
N GLU A 439 4.51 -6.15 15.50
CA GLU A 439 5.35 -4.97 15.25
C GLU A 439 5.16 -4.44 13.81
N LEU A 440 5.16 -5.35 12.82
CA LEU A 440 4.93 -4.99 11.42
C LEU A 440 3.52 -4.46 11.17
N THR A 441 2.51 -5.03 11.83
CA THR A 441 1.12 -4.60 11.67
C THR A 441 0.91 -3.21 12.27
N GLU A 442 1.41 -2.96 13.48
CA GLU A 442 1.39 -1.63 14.12
C GLU A 442 2.08 -0.60 13.22
N TYR A 443 3.21 -0.97 12.64
CA TYR A 443 3.94 -0.13 11.69
C TYR A 443 3.11 0.19 10.43
N LEU A 444 2.47 -0.82 9.82
CA LEU A 444 1.66 -0.64 8.62
C LEU A 444 0.41 0.21 8.89
N VAL A 445 -0.22 0.08 10.06
CA VAL A 445 -1.35 0.94 10.46
C VAL A 445 -0.90 2.40 10.58
N LEU A 446 0.25 2.66 11.20
CA LEU A 446 0.83 4.01 11.29
C LEU A 446 1.16 4.59 9.91
N TYR A 447 1.62 3.75 8.98
CA TYR A 447 1.88 4.19 7.62
C TYR A 447 0.59 4.46 6.84
N ALA A 448 -0.43 3.61 6.98
CA ALA A 448 -1.75 3.83 6.41
C ALA A 448 -2.38 5.14 6.88
N GLU A 449 -2.26 5.45 8.18
CA GLU A 449 -2.70 6.72 8.74
C GLU A 449 -1.97 7.92 8.13
N SER A 450 -0.64 7.86 8.02
CA SER A 450 0.15 8.91 7.39
C SER A 450 -0.24 9.13 5.92
N ALA A 451 -0.40 8.04 5.15
CA ALA A 451 -0.80 8.10 3.75
C ALA A 451 -2.20 8.70 3.59
N TYR A 452 -3.17 8.30 4.42
CA TYR A 452 -4.54 8.81 4.41
C TYR A 452 -4.61 10.30 4.78
N GLN A 453 -3.89 10.72 5.83
CA GLN A 453 -3.83 12.13 6.23
C GLN A 453 -3.22 13.00 5.13
N TYR A 454 -2.17 12.51 4.47
CA TYR A 454 -1.58 13.22 3.35
C TYR A 454 -2.51 13.32 2.15
N ALA A 455 -3.18 12.22 1.79
CA ALA A 455 -4.20 12.21 0.75
C ALA A 455 -5.33 13.19 1.06
N SER A 456 -5.82 13.20 2.29
CA SER A 456 -6.86 14.12 2.78
C SER A 456 -6.43 15.59 2.68
N LEU A 457 -5.18 15.91 3.05
CA LEU A 457 -4.64 17.27 2.96
C LEU A 457 -4.49 17.74 1.52
N LEU A 458 -4.04 16.86 0.63
CA LEU A 458 -3.84 17.16 -0.79
C LEU A 458 -5.17 17.33 -1.54
N ILE A 459 -6.14 16.46 -1.29
CA ILE A 459 -7.47 16.49 -1.93
C ILE A 459 -8.33 17.61 -1.35
N GLY A 460 -8.13 17.96 -0.08
CA GLY A 460 -8.94 18.92 0.65
C GLY A 460 -10.37 18.42 0.87
N GLY A 461 -11.32 19.33 1.08
CA GLY A 461 -12.75 18.99 1.27
C GLY A 461 -13.49 18.50 0.02
N GLY A 462 -12.76 18.07 -1.03
CA GLY A 462 -13.34 17.48 -2.23
C GLY A 462 -13.82 16.05 -2.00
N ARG A 463 -14.80 15.60 -2.79
CA ARG A 463 -15.24 14.18 -2.76
C ARG A 463 -14.29 13.32 -3.58
N SER A 464 -13.74 12.26 -3.00
CA SER A 464 -12.97 11.22 -3.68
C SER A 464 -13.36 9.86 -3.12
N ALA A 465 -13.94 9.00 -3.96
CA ALA A 465 -14.35 7.66 -3.54
C ALA A 465 -13.16 6.82 -3.04
N ASN A 466 -11.97 7.00 -3.63
CA ASN A 466 -10.76 6.32 -3.16
C ASN A 466 -10.33 6.84 -1.79
N LEU A 467 -10.46 8.14 -1.52
CA LEU A 467 -10.17 8.68 -0.20
C LEU A 467 -11.16 8.17 0.84
N ASP A 468 -12.45 8.12 0.50
CA ASP A 468 -13.51 7.60 1.39
C ASP A 468 -13.21 6.13 1.74
N ASN A 469 -12.95 5.28 0.74
CA ASN A 469 -12.52 3.90 0.94
C ASN A 469 -11.26 3.82 1.81
N ALA A 470 -10.24 4.63 1.54
CA ALA A 470 -9.00 4.62 2.33
C ALA A 470 -9.26 4.86 3.83
N GLY A 471 -10.20 5.76 4.14
CA GLY A 471 -10.61 6.08 5.51
C GLY A 471 -11.37 4.93 6.17
N GLU A 472 -12.30 4.29 5.46
CA GLU A 472 -13.02 3.11 5.95
C GLU A 472 -12.07 1.96 6.27
N PHE A 473 -11.17 1.64 5.33
CA PHE A 473 -10.15 0.60 5.51
C PHE A 473 -9.20 0.93 6.67
N LEU A 474 -8.80 2.20 6.83
CA LEU A 474 -7.95 2.62 7.96
C LEU A 474 -8.66 2.44 9.30
N SER A 475 -9.93 2.84 9.37
CA SER A 475 -10.74 2.73 10.59
C SER A 475 -10.84 1.27 11.03
N LYS A 476 -11.16 0.38 10.08
CA LYS A 476 -11.24 -1.06 10.34
C LYS A 476 -9.88 -1.67 10.68
N ALA A 477 -8.79 -1.24 10.04
CA ALA A 477 -7.44 -1.69 10.37
C ALA A 477 -7.08 -1.40 11.84
N LYS A 478 -7.42 -0.21 12.34
CA LYS A 478 -7.19 0.21 13.74
C LYS A 478 -8.05 -0.58 14.73
N GLU A 479 -9.32 -0.81 14.41
CA GLU A 479 -10.22 -1.64 15.20
C GLU A 479 -9.63 -3.06 15.37
N LEU A 480 -9.30 -3.71 14.26
CA LEU A 480 -8.76 -5.07 14.23
C LEU A 480 -7.41 -5.18 14.95
N LEU A 481 -6.55 -4.15 14.85
CA LEU A 481 -5.30 -4.10 15.59
C LEU A 481 -5.54 -4.13 17.10
N ASN A 482 -6.51 -3.36 17.59
CA ASN A 482 -6.87 -3.30 19.01
C ASN A 482 -7.51 -4.60 19.51
N GLU A 483 -8.24 -5.30 18.63
CA GLU A 483 -8.81 -6.62 18.91
C GLU A 483 -7.77 -7.76 18.88
N GLY A 484 -6.56 -7.48 18.38
CA GLY A 484 -5.48 -8.47 18.26
C GLY A 484 -5.54 -9.32 16.99
N ASP A 485 -6.38 -8.95 16.01
CA ASP A 485 -6.39 -9.56 14.69
C ASP A 485 -5.33 -8.91 13.78
N TYR A 486 -4.08 -9.33 13.99
CA TYR A 486 -2.95 -8.80 13.23
C TYR A 486 -3.00 -9.16 11.73
N TYR A 487 -3.53 -10.33 11.36
CA TYR A 487 -3.58 -10.77 9.96
C TYR A 487 -4.59 -9.93 9.15
N ALA A 488 -5.78 -9.70 9.70
CA ALA A 488 -6.78 -8.87 9.05
C ALA A 488 -6.34 -7.41 9.03
N SER A 489 -5.87 -6.88 10.17
CA SER A 489 -5.37 -5.51 10.27
C SER A 489 -4.25 -5.22 9.26
N LEU A 490 -3.37 -6.18 9.00
CA LEU A 490 -2.34 -6.07 7.97
C LEU A 490 -2.93 -5.86 6.56
N SER A 491 -3.92 -6.66 6.15
CA SER A 491 -4.58 -6.50 4.84
C SER A 491 -5.34 -5.19 4.73
N TYR A 492 -6.12 -4.83 5.76
CA TYR A 492 -6.86 -3.57 5.78
C TYR A 492 -5.92 -2.35 5.71
N SER A 493 -4.77 -2.42 6.38
CA SER A 493 -3.72 -1.39 6.29
C SER A 493 -3.18 -1.24 4.87
N ILE A 494 -2.82 -2.37 4.22
CA ILE A 494 -2.32 -2.38 2.84
C ILE A 494 -3.35 -1.78 1.87
N SER A 495 -4.64 -2.16 2.01
CA SER A 495 -5.73 -1.60 1.21
C SER A 495 -5.88 -0.09 1.43
N SER A 496 -5.86 0.37 2.68
CA SER A 496 -5.93 1.80 3.00
C SER A 496 -4.78 2.60 2.37
N ILE A 497 -3.55 2.07 2.44
CA ILE A 497 -2.37 2.66 1.78
C ILE A 497 -2.61 2.74 0.27
N ALA A 498 -3.00 1.63 -0.36
CA ALA A 498 -3.21 1.58 -1.81
C ALA A 498 -4.26 2.59 -2.28
N TYR A 499 -5.40 2.67 -1.59
CA TYR A 499 -6.45 3.65 -1.89
C TYR A 499 -5.99 5.10 -1.66
N SER A 500 -5.25 5.36 -0.56
CA SER A 500 -4.70 6.69 -0.28
C SER A 500 -3.75 7.15 -1.39
N LEU A 501 -2.83 6.27 -1.81
CA LEU A 501 -1.88 6.57 -2.89
C LEU A 501 -2.60 6.77 -4.22
N THR A 502 -3.60 5.94 -4.52
CA THR A 502 -4.43 6.09 -5.72
C THR A 502 -5.13 7.44 -5.75
N ALA A 503 -5.76 7.83 -4.64
CA ALA A 503 -6.45 9.11 -4.52
C ALA A 503 -5.50 10.31 -4.72
N ILE A 504 -4.26 10.23 -4.21
CA ILE A 504 -3.23 11.25 -4.45
C ILE A 504 -2.89 11.33 -5.95
N HIS A 505 -2.67 10.17 -6.58
CA HIS A 505 -2.30 10.11 -7.99
C HIS A 505 -3.40 10.68 -8.90
N GLU A 506 -4.68 10.46 -8.60
CA GLU A 506 -5.82 11.00 -9.36
C GLU A 506 -5.82 12.53 -9.45
N VAL A 507 -5.31 13.22 -8.42
CA VAL A 507 -5.32 14.69 -8.37
C VAL A 507 -4.00 15.31 -8.82
N TYR A 508 -2.87 14.67 -8.51
CA TYR A 508 -1.54 15.29 -8.63
C TYR A 508 -0.67 14.73 -9.77
N THR A 509 -1.15 13.72 -10.50
CA THR A 509 -0.39 13.11 -11.61
C THR A 509 -0.95 13.58 -12.95
N GLY A 510 -0.14 14.32 -13.73
CA GLY A 510 -0.49 14.74 -15.08
C GLY A 510 -0.31 13.64 -16.13
N ASN A 511 0.58 12.67 -15.89
CA ASN A 511 0.82 11.53 -16.80
C ASN A 511 0.85 10.20 -16.04
N LEU A 512 -0.31 9.55 -15.96
CA LEU A 512 -0.45 8.27 -15.27
C LEU A 512 0.30 7.12 -15.96
N GLY A 513 0.48 7.18 -17.29
CA GLY A 513 1.20 6.15 -18.04
C GLY A 513 2.64 5.98 -17.58
N VAL A 514 3.34 7.09 -17.32
CA VAL A 514 4.72 7.05 -16.80
C VAL A 514 4.77 6.48 -15.38
N VAL A 515 3.78 6.77 -14.54
CA VAL A 515 3.68 6.20 -13.19
C VAL A 515 3.47 4.68 -13.26
N ILE A 516 2.56 4.22 -14.13
CA ILE A 516 2.28 2.79 -14.33
C ILE A 516 3.53 2.04 -14.80
N GLU A 517 4.30 2.58 -15.75
CA GLU A 517 5.54 1.94 -16.21
C GLU A 517 6.60 1.87 -15.09
N ASN A 518 6.74 2.90 -14.27
CA ASN A 518 7.65 2.87 -13.11
C ASN A 518 7.22 1.85 -12.05
N LEU A 519 5.91 1.74 -11.78
CA LEU A 519 5.37 0.76 -10.84
C LEU A 519 5.62 -0.67 -11.32
N LYS A 520 5.48 -0.94 -12.63
CA LYS A 520 5.80 -2.26 -13.19
C LYS A 520 7.21 -2.69 -12.84
N ASP A 521 8.20 -1.84 -13.10
CA ASP A 521 9.62 -2.10 -12.80
C ASP A 521 9.84 -2.43 -11.32
N VAL A 522 9.23 -1.66 -10.41
CA VAL A 522 9.35 -1.87 -8.96
C VAL A 522 8.73 -3.21 -8.54
N VAL A 523 7.55 -3.55 -9.06
CA VAL A 523 6.89 -4.82 -8.73
C VAL A 523 7.71 -6.01 -9.25
N TYR A 524 8.29 -5.92 -10.45
CA TYR A 524 9.16 -6.97 -10.97
C TYR A 524 10.40 -7.19 -10.11
N ILE A 525 11.02 -6.11 -9.64
CA ILE A 525 12.20 -6.19 -8.75
C ILE A 525 11.80 -6.82 -7.42
N ALA A 526 10.74 -6.31 -6.77
CA ALA A 526 10.26 -6.83 -5.49
C ALA A 526 9.93 -8.32 -5.58
N TYR A 527 9.30 -8.75 -6.67
CA TYR A 527 9.02 -10.17 -6.89
C TYR A 527 10.29 -10.98 -7.16
N GLY A 528 11.23 -10.48 -7.96
CA GLY A 528 12.51 -11.13 -8.20
C GLY A 528 13.27 -11.38 -6.89
N TYR A 529 13.25 -10.42 -5.97
CA TYR A 529 13.78 -10.58 -4.62
C TYR A 529 13.02 -11.61 -3.81
N ALA A 530 11.69 -11.63 -3.88
CA ALA A 530 10.89 -12.64 -3.22
C ALA A 530 11.31 -14.05 -3.69
N LEU A 531 11.39 -14.28 -5.01
CA LEU A 531 11.84 -15.55 -5.57
C LEU A 531 13.23 -15.96 -5.14
N LEU A 532 14.21 -15.04 -5.14
CA LEU A 532 15.56 -15.34 -4.67
C LEU A 532 15.60 -15.80 -3.21
N ASN A 533 14.69 -15.26 -2.39
CA ASN A 533 14.53 -15.64 -1.00
C ASN A 533 13.57 -16.81 -0.82
N ASN A 534 13.22 -17.51 -1.90
CA ASN A 534 12.26 -18.61 -1.92
C ASN A 534 10.88 -18.25 -1.34
N LEU A 535 10.52 -16.97 -1.34
CA LEU A 535 9.19 -16.49 -0.99
C LEU A 535 8.25 -16.74 -2.16
N SER A 536 7.07 -17.30 -1.85
CA SER A 536 6.02 -17.49 -2.84
C SER A 536 4.84 -16.60 -2.46
N VAL A 537 4.86 -15.37 -2.96
CA VAL A 537 3.89 -14.33 -2.58
C VAL A 537 2.66 -14.42 -3.48
N LEU A 538 1.83 -15.44 -3.26
CA LEU A 538 0.63 -15.70 -4.05
C LEU A 538 -0.30 -14.47 -4.12
N PRO A 539 -0.63 -13.76 -3.02
CA PRO A 539 -1.43 -12.54 -3.10
C PRO A 539 -0.80 -11.47 -4.01
N ALA A 540 0.49 -11.19 -3.87
CA ALA A 540 1.16 -10.17 -4.69
C ALA A 540 1.16 -10.53 -6.19
N LEU A 541 1.39 -11.80 -6.52
CA LEU A 541 1.31 -12.26 -7.91
C LEU A 541 -0.12 -12.17 -8.46
N SER A 542 -1.12 -12.45 -7.62
CA SER A 542 -2.53 -12.34 -7.96
C SER A 542 -2.91 -10.91 -8.35
N TYR A 543 -2.53 -9.92 -7.53
CA TYR A 543 -2.74 -8.51 -7.85
C TYR A 543 -1.92 -8.05 -9.07
N PHE A 544 -0.70 -8.56 -9.22
CA PHE A 544 0.14 -8.24 -10.37
C PHE A 544 -0.44 -8.76 -11.70
N GLU A 545 -0.93 -10.00 -11.75
CA GLU A 545 -1.64 -10.53 -12.92
C GLU A 545 -2.85 -9.67 -13.25
N ARG A 546 -3.63 -9.29 -12.23
CA ARG A 546 -4.83 -8.48 -12.39
C ARG A 546 -4.53 -7.09 -12.94
N ALA A 547 -3.42 -6.48 -12.53
CA ALA A 547 -3.00 -5.16 -13.03
C ALA A 547 -2.58 -5.15 -14.51
N LYS A 548 -2.27 -6.30 -15.12
CA LYS A 548 -1.93 -6.43 -16.55
C LYS A 548 -3.14 -6.57 -17.47
N VAL A 549 -4.34 -6.71 -16.91
CA VAL A 549 -5.60 -7.03 -17.59
C VAL A 549 -6.52 -5.83 -17.49
#